data_AF-C2JUT9-F1
#
_entry.id   AF-C2JUT9-F1
#
_cell.length_a   1.000
_cell.length_b   1.000
_cell.length_c   1.000
_cell.angle_alpha   90.00
_cell.angle_beta   90.00
_cell.angle_gamma   90.00
#
_symmetry.space_group_name_H-M   'P 1'
#
loop_
_entity.id
_entity.type
_entity.pdbx_description
1 polymer ?
#
loop_
_entity_poly.entity_id
_entity_poly.type
_entity_poly.pdbx_seq_one_letter_code
_entity_poly.pdbx_strand_id
1 'polypeptide(L)'
;MIMETLYKGQPADVWEITKTGAQPDWVKDAFSQNYLYWLDNRVRILMWALTPPNKKNLKFVASGSLGGGVDALGVYAYGDSGDFLDATNQRVVSRERFFKQYQILKSNEA
;
A
#
# COMPACT_ATOMS: atom_id res chain seq x y z
N MET A 1 -6.73 -8.73 5.97
CA MET A 1 -6.92 -8.30 7.37
C MET A 1 -7.10 -6.79 7.36
N ILE A 2 -7.95 -6.21 8.21
CA ILE A 2 -8.01 -4.75 8.39
C ILE A 2 -7.28 -4.44 9.69
N MET A 3 -6.33 -3.50 9.63
CA MET A 3 -5.45 -3.17 10.75
C MET A 3 -5.47 -1.66 11.03
N GLU A 4 -5.48 -1.30 12.30
CA GLU A 4 -5.12 0.04 12.76
C GLU A 4 -3.60 0.05 13.02
N THR A 5 -2.84 0.85 12.27
CA THR A 5 -1.37 0.82 12.34
C THR A 5 -0.76 2.20 12.58
N LEU A 6 0.40 2.22 13.23
CA LEU A 6 1.25 3.39 13.34
C LEU A 6 2.58 3.13 12.61
N TYR A 7 3.02 4.08 11.78
CA TYR A 7 4.37 4.15 11.26
C TYR A 7 5.10 5.33 11.90
N LYS A 8 6.22 5.07 12.59
CA LYS A 8 6.98 6.09 13.34
C LYS A 8 6.09 6.93 14.28
N GLY A 9 5.11 6.27 14.91
CA GLY A 9 4.17 6.90 15.85
C GLY A 9 3.03 7.69 15.20
N GLN A 10 2.89 7.68 13.87
CA GLN A 10 1.82 8.36 13.14
C GLN A 10 0.85 7.34 12.52
N PRO A 11 -0.48 7.60 12.51
CA PRO A 11 -1.45 6.73 11.86
C PRO A 11 -1.10 6.47 10.38
N ALA A 12 -1.20 5.21 9.97
CA ALA A 12 -1.00 4.79 8.60
C ALA A 12 -2.12 3.85 8.14
N ASP A 13 -2.73 4.19 7.02
CA ASP A 13 -3.71 3.35 6.33
C ASP A 13 -2.96 2.30 5.51
N VAL A 14 -3.00 1.06 6.00
CA VAL A 14 -2.26 -0.06 5.42
C VAL A 14 -3.19 -1.20 5.04
N TRP A 15 -2.90 -1.82 3.91
CA TRP A 15 -3.55 -3.05 3.45
C TRP A 15 -2.49 -4.12 3.15
N GLU A 16 -2.66 -5.31 3.74
CA GLU A 16 -1.92 -6.50 3.29
C GLU A 16 -2.41 -6.89 1.90
N ILE A 17 -1.53 -6.94 0.92
CA ILE A 17 -1.85 -7.32 -0.45
C ILE A 17 -2.24 -8.80 -0.47
N THR A 18 -3.54 -9.07 -0.58
CA THR A 18 -4.09 -10.42 -0.62
C THR A 18 -5.37 -10.47 -1.46
N LYS A 19 -5.56 -11.59 -2.17
CA LYS A 19 -6.77 -11.84 -2.97
C LYS A 19 -7.96 -12.29 -2.13
N THR A 20 -7.71 -12.95 -1.00
CA THR A 20 -8.73 -13.65 -0.22
C THR A 20 -9.00 -13.02 1.14
N GLY A 21 -8.13 -12.13 1.61
CA GLY A 21 -8.32 -11.44 2.88
C GLY A 21 -9.23 -10.22 2.79
N ALA A 22 -9.70 -9.75 3.95
CA ALA A 22 -10.50 -8.54 4.05
C ALA A 22 -9.79 -7.33 3.44
N GLN A 23 -10.53 -6.54 2.66
CA GLN A 23 -10.10 -5.30 2.03
C GLN A 23 -10.81 -4.10 2.69
N PRO A 24 -10.07 -3.07 3.15
CA PRO A 24 -10.64 -1.78 3.51
C PRO A 24 -11.43 -1.15 2.35
N ASP A 25 -12.38 -0.26 2.65
CA ASP A 25 -13.23 0.34 1.61
C ASP A 25 -12.43 1.13 0.57
N TRP A 26 -11.38 1.86 0.99
CA TRP A 26 -10.49 2.56 0.06
C TRP A 26 -9.77 1.62 -0.94
N VAL A 27 -9.51 0.36 -0.55
CA VAL A 27 -8.90 -0.63 -1.44
C VAL A 27 -9.91 -1.09 -2.49
N LYS A 28 -11.16 -1.32 -2.09
CA LYS A 28 -12.25 -1.69 -3.01
C LYS A 28 -12.49 -0.56 -4.01
N ASP A 29 -12.52 0.68 -3.54
CA ASP A 29 -12.67 1.87 -4.38
C ASP A 29 -11.48 2.06 -5.34
N ALA A 30 -10.26 1.74 -4.91
CA ALA A 30 -9.09 1.81 -5.76
C ALA A 30 -9.09 0.71 -6.85
N PHE A 31 -9.62 -0.48 -6.56
CA PHE A 31 -9.83 -1.51 -7.59
C PHE A 31 -10.93 -1.11 -8.58
N SER A 32 -12.05 -0.55 -8.11
CA SER A 32 -13.15 -0.12 -9.00
C SER A 32 -12.74 1.00 -9.96
N GLN A 33 -11.81 1.86 -9.54
CA GLN A 33 -11.23 2.93 -10.34
C GLN A 33 -10.01 2.51 -11.18
N ASN A 34 -9.62 1.22 -11.16
CA ASN A 34 -8.41 0.69 -11.80
C ASN A 34 -7.09 1.31 -11.30
N TYR A 35 -7.08 1.91 -10.11
CA TYR A 35 -5.84 2.37 -9.47
C TYR A 35 -5.03 1.20 -8.92
N LEU A 36 -5.72 0.13 -8.51
CA LEU A 36 -5.14 -1.17 -8.23
C LEU A 36 -5.58 -2.15 -9.32
N TYR A 37 -4.66 -2.97 -9.81
CA TYR A 37 -4.96 -3.98 -10.81
C TYR A 37 -4.13 -5.24 -10.58
N TRP A 38 -4.77 -6.42 -10.54
CA TRP A 38 -4.08 -7.69 -10.37
C TRP A 38 -3.37 -8.13 -11.66
N LEU A 39 -2.09 -8.47 -11.53
CA LEU A 39 -1.25 -9.15 -12.51
C LEU A 39 -0.79 -10.46 -11.89
N ASP A 40 -1.58 -11.51 -12.06
CA ASP A 40 -1.41 -12.78 -11.35
C ASP A 40 -1.34 -12.57 -9.84
N ASN A 41 -0.21 -12.85 -9.19
CA ASN A 41 -0.03 -12.73 -7.74
C ASN A 41 0.53 -11.38 -7.28
N ARG A 42 0.65 -10.43 -8.22
CA ARG A 42 1.16 -9.07 -8.00
C ARG A 42 0.06 -8.06 -8.24
N VAL A 43 0.08 -6.95 -7.52
CA VAL A 43 -0.77 -5.78 -7.80
C VAL A 43 0.07 -4.70 -8.47
N ARG A 44 -0.41 -4.18 -9.60
CA ARG A 44 0.03 -2.90 -10.19
C ARG A 44 -0.72 -1.76 -9.51
N ILE A 45 0.01 -0.74 -9.09
CA ILE A 45 -0.48 0.31 -8.19
C ILE A 45 -0.22 1.68 -8.81
N LEU A 46 -1.27 2.42 -9.13
CA LEU A 46 -1.20 3.81 -9.53
C LEU A 46 -1.07 4.70 -8.29
N MET A 47 0.14 4.77 -7.73
CA MET A 47 0.38 5.28 -6.37
C MET A 47 -0.14 6.71 -6.14
N TRP A 48 0.00 7.61 -7.12
CA TRP A 48 -0.47 9.00 -7.00
C TRP A 48 -2.00 9.12 -6.87
N ALA A 49 -2.76 8.15 -7.38
CA ALA A 49 -4.21 8.13 -7.30
C ALA A 49 -4.74 7.63 -5.95
N LEU A 50 -3.88 7.04 -5.11
CA LEU A 50 -4.23 6.55 -3.77
C LEU A 50 -4.19 7.64 -2.69
N THR A 51 -3.84 8.89 -3.05
CA THR A 51 -3.69 9.98 -2.10
C THR A 51 -5.00 10.22 -1.33
N PRO A 52 -5.00 10.18 0.02
CA PRO A 52 -6.17 10.59 0.78
C PRO A 52 -6.53 12.05 0.43
N PRO A 53 -7.83 12.41 0.34
CA PRO A 53 -8.28 13.74 -0.09
C PRO A 53 -7.67 14.92 0.69
N ASN A 54 -7.09 14.66 1.87
CA ASN A 54 -6.60 15.66 2.81
C ASN A 54 -5.08 15.89 2.81
N LYS A 55 -4.28 15.17 1.99
CA LYS A 55 -2.81 15.33 1.95
C LYS A 55 -2.31 15.58 0.53
N LYS A 56 -2.72 16.72 -0.05
CA LYS A 56 -2.13 17.26 -1.28
C LYS A 56 -0.79 17.88 -0.94
N ASN A 57 0.31 17.13 -1.05
CA ASN A 57 1.66 17.62 -1.37
C ASN A 57 2.69 16.51 -1.10
N LEU A 58 3.05 15.73 -2.13
CA LEU A 58 4.31 15.01 -2.09
C LEU A 58 4.99 14.99 -3.46
N LYS A 59 6.25 15.44 -3.48
CA LYS A 59 7.13 15.35 -4.63
C LYS A 59 7.58 13.89 -4.76
N PHE A 60 7.32 13.30 -5.92
CA PHE A 60 7.78 11.96 -6.26
C PHE A 60 9.32 11.97 -6.30
N VAL A 61 9.96 11.42 -5.28
CA VAL A 61 11.37 11.04 -5.40
C VAL A 61 11.34 9.65 -6.00
N ALA A 62 11.70 9.54 -7.26
CA ALA A 62 12.05 8.28 -7.90
C ALA A 62 13.33 7.74 -7.25
N SER A 63 13.28 7.39 -5.97
CA SER A 63 14.30 6.57 -5.34
C SER A 63 14.07 5.16 -5.83
N GLY A 64 14.69 4.84 -6.97
CA GLY A 64 15.03 3.45 -7.26
C GLY A 64 15.63 2.84 -6.00
N SER A 65 15.15 1.65 -5.63
CA SER A 65 15.52 0.85 -4.46
C SER A 65 14.97 1.31 -3.09
N LEU A 66 13.87 0.67 -2.66
CA LEU A 66 13.90 -0.27 -1.53
C LEU A 66 12.59 -1.11 -1.44
N GLY A 67 12.33 -2.00 -2.40
CA GLY A 67 11.44 -3.15 -2.20
C GLY A 67 10.15 -3.24 -3.03
N GLY A 68 9.86 -2.29 -3.92
CA GLY A 68 8.74 -2.39 -4.87
C GLY A 68 9.09 -1.59 -6.11
N GLY A 69 9.41 -2.28 -7.20
CA GLY A 69 9.83 -1.62 -8.44
C GLY A 69 8.77 -0.61 -8.90
N VAL A 70 9.22 0.56 -9.36
CA VAL A 70 8.37 1.41 -10.18
C VAL A 70 8.61 1.05 -11.65
N ASP A 71 7.60 1.21 -12.51
CA ASP A 71 7.81 1.03 -13.95
C ASP A 71 8.80 2.06 -14.50
N ALA A 72 9.28 1.85 -15.73
CA ALA A 72 10.31 2.70 -16.36
C ALA A 72 9.88 4.17 -16.51
N LEU A 73 8.58 4.45 -16.42
CA LEU A 73 7.99 5.80 -16.48
C LEU A 73 7.72 6.40 -15.09
N GLY A 74 7.95 5.64 -14.01
CA GLY A 74 7.67 6.07 -12.64
C GLY A 74 6.18 6.23 -12.31
N VAL A 75 5.29 5.66 -13.13
CA VAL A 75 3.84 5.80 -13.06
C VAL A 75 3.22 4.78 -12.11
N TYR A 76 3.70 3.54 -12.16
CA TYR A 76 3.15 2.44 -11.37
C TYR A 76 4.17 1.84 -10.42
N ALA A 77 3.76 1.58 -9.18
CA ALA A 77 4.46 0.70 -8.26
C ALA A 77 3.89 -0.72 -8.33
N TYR A 78 4.62 -1.69 -7.79
CA TYR A 78 4.18 -3.07 -7.71
C TYR A 78 4.39 -3.65 -6.31
N GLY A 79 3.46 -4.50 -5.88
CA GLY A 79 3.57 -5.29 -4.65
C GLY A 79 3.09 -6.72 -4.86
N ASP A 80 3.80 -7.67 -4.27
CA ASP A 80 3.48 -9.09 -4.36
C ASP A 80 2.51 -9.49 -3.24
N SER A 81 1.82 -10.61 -3.40
CA SER A 81 0.92 -11.12 -2.36
C SER A 81 1.68 -11.36 -1.04
N GLY A 82 1.15 -10.81 0.06
CA GLY A 82 1.77 -10.84 1.39
C GLY A 82 2.62 -9.61 1.73
N ASP A 83 2.91 -8.73 0.75
CA ASP A 83 3.42 -7.37 1.02
C ASP A 83 2.32 -6.47 1.57
N PHE A 84 2.70 -5.27 2.00
CA PHE A 84 1.80 -4.28 2.58
C PHE A 84 1.83 -2.99 1.75
N LEU A 85 0.66 -2.53 1.31
CA LEU A 85 0.48 -1.22 0.70
C LEU A 85 0.15 -0.20 1.78
N ASP A 86 1.05 0.75 1.99
CA ASP A 86 0.82 1.93 2.83
C ASP A 86 0.40 3.10 1.94
N ALA A 87 -0.90 3.39 1.94
CA ALA A 87 -1.48 4.47 1.15
C ALA A 87 -1.12 5.86 1.72
N THR A 88 -0.95 5.96 3.05
CA THR A 88 -0.60 7.22 3.72
C THR A 88 0.80 7.70 3.35
N ASN A 89 1.76 6.78 3.28
CA ASN A 89 3.16 7.06 2.98
C ASN A 89 3.55 6.70 1.54
N GLN A 90 2.56 6.33 0.71
CA GLN A 90 2.71 6.03 -0.73
C GLN A 90 3.83 5.03 -1.03
N ARG A 91 3.82 3.88 -0.35
CA ARG A 91 4.86 2.87 -0.50
C ARG A 91 4.33 1.45 -0.37
N VAL A 92 5.02 0.54 -1.05
CA VAL A 92 4.88 -0.90 -0.80
C VAL A 92 6.00 -1.32 0.16
N VAL A 93 5.64 -2.11 1.17
CA VAL A 93 6.53 -2.56 2.23
C VAL A 93 6.49 -4.07 2.27
N SER A 94 7.66 -4.72 2.22
CA SER A 94 7.70 -6.17 2.38
C SER A 94 7.19 -6.59 3.76
N ARG A 95 6.64 -7.80 3.85
CA ARG A 95 6.15 -8.39 5.12
C ARG A 95 7.13 -8.20 6.28
N GLU A 96 8.39 -8.56 6.06
CA GLU A 96 9.45 -8.45 7.07
C GLU A 96 9.65 -7.00 7.56
N ARG A 97 9.65 -6.03 6.64
CA ARG A 97 9.83 -4.62 7.00
C ARG A 97 8.63 -4.03 7.68
N PHE A 98 7.42 -4.45 7.28
CA PHE A 98 6.19 -4.01 7.91
C PHE A 98 6.22 -4.36 9.40
N PHE A 99 6.46 -5.63 9.74
CA PHE A 99 6.53 -6.07 11.13
C PHE A 99 7.73 -5.51 11.92
N LYS A 100 8.78 -5.01 11.26
CA LYS A 100 9.89 -4.30 11.92
C LYS A 100 9.63 -2.82 12.17
N GLN A 101 8.84 -2.16 11.31
CA GLN A 101 8.74 -0.69 11.29
C GLN A 101 7.38 -0.16 11.75
N TYR A 102 6.34 -0.98 11.74
CA TYR A 102 4.98 -0.59 12.07
C TYR A 102 4.58 -1.16 13.42
N GLN A 103 3.73 -0.43 14.12
CA GLN A 103 3.03 -0.91 15.31
C GLN A 103 1.59 -1.22 14.91
N ILE A 104 1.11 -2.41 15.24
CA ILE A 104 -0.27 -2.81 15.00
C ILE A 104 -1.04 -2.54 16.30
N LEU A 105 -1.97 -1.60 16.29
CA LEU A 105 -2.78 -1.24 17.45
C LEU A 105 -3.98 -2.17 17.60
N LYS A 106 -4.61 -2.52 16.47
CA LYS A 106 -5.69 -3.50 16.38
C LYS A 106 -5.62 -4.23 15.05
N SER A 107 -5.96 -5.50 15.09
CA SER A 107 -6.14 -6.35 13.92
C SER A 107 -7.45 -7.10 14.06
N ASN A 108 -8.33 -6.97 13.07
CA ASN A 108 -9.48 -7.87 12.96
C ASN A 108 -9.09 -9.00 12.00
N GLU A 109 -8.70 -10.14 12.57
CA GLU A 109 -8.74 -11.42 11.88
C GLU A 109 -10.22 -11.82 11.78
N ALA A 110 -10.69 -12.02 10.55
CA ALA A 110 -11.99 -12.61 10.29
C ALA A 110 -11.84 -14.14 10.25
#